data_AF-A0A4D4LJI6-F1
#
_entry.id   AF-A0A4D4LJI6-F1
#
_cell.length_a   1.000
_cell.length_b   1.000
_cell.length_c   1.000
_cell.angle_alpha   90.00
_cell.angle_beta   90.00
_cell.angle_gamma   90.00
#
_symmetry.space_group_name_H-M   'P 1'
#
loop_
_entity.id
_entity.type
_entity.pdbx_description
1 polymer ?
#
loop_
_entity_poly.entity_id
_entity_poly.type
_entity_poly.pdbx_seq_one_letter_code
_entity_poly.pdbx_strand_id
1 'polypeptide(L)'
;MSDPEGFYAGFAERGFGYGPAFRGLETVWRCGEEVFAQVRLPQERVGEAERFGVHPALLDAVLHAVAWAGFEQQPDAELASGAVRVPFAWSGVRLHASGASVVRVRLTRAGSDAVALEVADTAGQPVVSIESLALRPISAEQLQAAQTSRYDSLFQLDWQPLDSPGLLLGVRGRSWGPTPGWARRWSVRAGRMPATRTYPR
;
A
#
# COMPACT_ATOMS: atom_id res chain seq x y z
N MET A 1 22.16 -18.52 -6.90
CA MET A 1 21.17 -18.28 -5.85
C MET A 1 21.37 -16.85 -5.39
N SER A 2 20.32 -16.02 -5.39
CA SER A 2 20.41 -14.60 -4.99
C SER A 2 20.44 -14.44 -3.46
N ASP A 3 20.93 -13.30 -2.99
CA ASP A 3 20.97 -12.90 -1.58
C ASP A 3 19.80 -11.93 -1.28
N PRO A 4 18.71 -12.38 -0.62
CA PRO A 4 17.56 -11.54 -0.30
C PRO A 4 17.88 -10.42 0.70
N GLU A 5 18.83 -10.61 1.61
CA GLU A 5 19.19 -9.57 2.59
C GLU A 5 19.91 -8.41 1.90
N GLY A 6 20.84 -8.71 1.00
CA GLY A 6 21.45 -7.68 0.13
C GLY A 6 20.42 -6.93 -0.72
N PHE A 7 19.39 -7.61 -1.22
CA PHE A 7 18.27 -6.98 -1.92
C PHE A 7 17.52 -5.98 -1.01
N TYR A 8 17.14 -6.39 0.20
CA TYR A 8 16.43 -5.51 1.13
C TYR A 8 17.30 -4.35 1.63
N ALA A 9 18.59 -4.56 1.85
CA ALA A 9 19.54 -3.50 2.19
C ALA A 9 19.61 -2.43 1.09
N GLY A 10 19.74 -2.85 -0.18
CA GLY A 10 19.76 -1.92 -1.31
C GLY A 10 18.44 -1.17 -1.52
N PHE A 11 17.28 -1.76 -1.17
CA PHE A 11 15.99 -1.04 -1.15
C PHE A 11 15.93 0.00 -0.02
N ALA A 12 16.44 -0.34 1.16
CA ALA A 12 16.48 0.58 2.30
C ALA A 12 17.38 1.80 2.03
N GLU A 13 18.52 1.62 1.37
CA GLU A 13 19.41 2.72 0.94
C GLU A 13 18.71 3.72 0.00
N ARG A 14 17.73 3.26 -0.78
CA ARG A 14 16.90 4.09 -1.68
C ARG A 14 15.66 4.68 -1.00
N GLY A 15 15.51 4.52 0.32
CA GLY A 15 14.38 5.02 1.10
C GLY A 15 13.18 4.08 1.19
N PHE A 16 13.30 2.84 0.69
CA PHE A 16 12.25 1.83 0.73
C PHE A 16 12.54 0.79 1.83
N GLY A 17 12.31 1.20 3.08
CA GLY A 17 12.55 0.37 4.26
C GLY A 17 11.42 -0.62 4.54
N TYR A 18 11.53 -1.85 4.05
CA TYR A 18 10.59 -2.91 4.42
C TYR A 18 10.85 -3.40 5.85
N GLY A 19 9.79 -3.43 6.66
CA GLY A 19 9.82 -3.99 8.02
C GLY A 19 9.91 -5.52 8.02
N PRO A 20 10.24 -6.15 9.17
CA PRO A 20 10.46 -7.61 9.26
C PRO A 20 9.28 -8.45 8.77
N ALA A 21 8.06 -7.96 8.97
CA ALA A 21 6.83 -8.61 8.53
C ALA A 21 6.74 -8.81 7.00
N PHE A 22 7.43 -7.98 6.22
CA PHE A 22 7.36 -7.93 4.76
C PHE A 22 8.59 -8.52 4.07
N ARG A 23 9.57 -9.01 4.84
CA ARG A 23 10.81 -9.63 4.31
C ARG A 23 10.67 -11.14 4.12
N GLY A 24 9.59 -11.55 3.44
CA GLY A 24 9.26 -12.97 3.27
C GLY A 24 9.96 -13.70 2.11
N LEU A 25 10.78 -13.00 1.32
CA LEU A 25 11.47 -13.55 0.15
C LEU A 25 12.65 -14.42 0.58
N GLU A 26 12.57 -15.75 0.38
CA GLU A 26 13.62 -16.69 0.79
C GLU A 26 14.64 -16.91 -0.33
N THR A 27 14.16 -17.16 -1.54
CA THR A 27 15.02 -17.39 -2.70
C THR A 27 14.35 -16.86 -3.96
N VAL A 28 15.17 -16.35 -4.89
CA VAL A 28 14.72 -15.96 -6.23
C VAL A 28 15.77 -16.34 -7.27
N TRP A 29 15.33 -16.90 -8.39
CA TRP A 29 16.20 -17.35 -9.46
C TRP A 29 15.54 -17.15 -10.82
N ARG A 30 16.37 -17.09 -11.86
CA ARG A 30 15.93 -16.92 -13.25
C ARG A 30 16.19 -18.19 -14.05
N CYS A 31 15.24 -18.55 -14.90
CA CYS A 31 15.38 -19.62 -15.89
C CYS A 31 14.91 -19.08 -17.25
N GLY A 32 15.86 -18.75 -18.14
CA GLY A 32 15.54 -18.03 -19.37
C GLY A 32 14.87 -16.69 -19.08
N GLU A 33 13.70 -16.47 -19.68
CA GLU A 33 12.88 -15.26 -19.51
C GLU A 33 11.96 -15.31 -18.27
N GLU A 34 11.90 -16.45 -17.58
CA GLU A 34 11.04 -16.65 -16.43
C GLU A 34 11.82 -16.42 -15.13
N VAL A 35 11.14 -15.86 -14.13
CA VAL A 35 11.69 -15.72 -12.78
C VAL A 35 10.85 -16.53 -11.81
N PHE A 36 11.53 -17.22 -10.92
CA PHE A 36 10.91 -18.05 -9.89
C PHE A 36 11.34 -17.55 -8.51
N ALA A 37 10.42 -17.62 -7.55
CA ALA A 37 10.70 -17.26 -6.18
C ALA A 37 10.02 -18.20 -5.18
N GLN A 38 10.64 -18.36 -4.01
CA GLN A 38 10.02 -18.95 -2.85
C GLN A 38 9.83 -17.87 -1.78
N VAL A 39 8.61 -17.79 -1.25
CA VAL A 39 8.20 -16.76 -0.31
C VAL A 39 7.50 -17.41 0.87
N ARG A 40 7.84 -16.97 2.09
CA ARG A 40 7.28 -17.47 3.35
C ARG A 40 6.79 -16.31 4.21
N LEU A 41 5.67 -16.51 4.89
CA LEU A 41 5.24 -15.65 5.98
C LEU A 41 6.20 -15.77 7.17
N PRO A 42 6.60 -14.66 7.78
CA PRO A 42 7.29 -14.68 9.06
C PRO A 42 6.54 -15.53 10.09
N GLN A 43 7.30 -16.27 10.90
CA GLN A 43 6.77 -17.33 11.77
C GLN A 43 5.64 -16.82 12.70
N GLU A 44 5.76 -15.57 13.15
CA GLU A 44 4.80 -14.92 14.04
C GLU A 44 3.42 -14.72 13.40
N ARG A 45 3.35 -14.68 12.06
CA ARG A 45 2.13 -14.43 11.28
C ARG A 45 1.57 -15.66 10.60
N VAL A 46 2.25 -16.81 10.67
CA VAL A 46 1.78 -18.05 10.05
C VAL A 46 0.37 -18.42 10.54
N GLY A 47 0.08 -18.23 11.82
CA GLY A 47 -1.26 -18.48 12.40
C GLY A 47 -2.37 -17.54 11.92
N GLU A 48 -2.02 -16.44 11.23
CA GLU A 48 -2.99 -15.52 10.64
C GLU A 48 -3.34 -15.90 9.19
N ALA A 49 -2.55 -16.76 8.54
CA ALA A 49 -2.69 -17.07 7.12
C ALA A 49 -4.10 -17.55 6.75
N GLU A 50 -4.69 -18.42 7.57
CA GLU A 50 -6.03 -19.00 7.38
C GLU A 50 -7.16 -17.96 7.36
N ARG A 51 -6.91 -16.75 7.86
CA ARG A 51 -7.90 -15.65 7.88
C ARG A 51 -7.98 -14.91 6.55
N PHE A 52 -7.09 -15.20 5.60
CA PHE A 52 -6.99 -14.51 4.33
C PHE A 52 -7.03 -15.49 3.16
N GLY A 53 -7.59 -15.02 2.02
CA GLY A 53 -7.40 -15.70 0.74
C GLY A 53 -5.91 -15.81 0.42
N VAL A 54 -5.21 -14.68 0.44
CA VAL A 54 -3.74 -14.63 0.49
C VAL A 54 -3.36 -13.62 1.56
N HIS A 55 -2.48 -14.00 2.48
CA HIS A 55 -2.05 -13.08 3.54
C HIS A 55 -1.35 -11.86 2.92
N PRO A 56 -1.72 -10.60 3.29
CA PRO A 56 -1.19 -9.40 2.64
C PRO A 56 0.34 -9.31 2.65
N ALA A 57 0.99 -9.64 3.77
CA ALA A 57 2.45 -9.65 3.85
C ALA A 57 3.11 -10.73 2.97
N LEU A 58 2.42 -11.85 2.71
CA LEU A 58 2.91 -12.88 1.79
C LEU A 58 2.83 -12.38 0.36
N LEU A 59 1.68 -11.81 -0.01
CA LEU A 59 1.48 -11.23 -1.34
C LEU A 59 2.46 -10.08 -1.61
N ASP A 60 2.69 -9.22 -0.63
CA ASP A 60 3.68 -8.13 -0.74
C ASP A 60 5.10 -8.66 -0.95
N ALA A 61 5.51 -9.68 -0.19
CA ALA A 61 6.80 -10.34 -0.39
C ALA A 61 6.92 -11.06 -1.75
N VAL A 62 5.81 -11.53 -2.34
CA VAL A 62 5.78 -12.00 -3.74
C VAL A 62 6.07 -10.85 -4.71
N LEU A 63 5.54 -9.64 -4.46
CA LEU A 63 5.78 -8.46 -5.29
C LEU A 63 7.24 -7.98 -5.21
N HIS A 64 7.96 -8.28 -4.13
CA HIS A 64 9.41 -8.03 -4.07
C HIS A 64 10.19 -8.86 -5.10
N ALA A 65 9.72 -10.07 -5.45
CA ALA A 65 10.33 -10.85 -6.52
C ALA A 65 10.14 -10.21 -7.90
N VAL A 66 9.04 -9.47 -8.11
CA VAL A 66 8.82 -8.68 -9.34
C VAL A 66 9.85 -7.56 -9.44
N ALA A 67 10.07 -6.83 -8.33
CA ALA A 67 11.08 -5.78 -8.26
C ALA A 67 12.50 -6.34 -8.43
N TRP A 68 12.79 -7.53 -7.89
CA TRP A 68 14.06 -8.23 -8.10
C TRP A 68 14.25 -8.66 -9.56
N ALA A 69 13.19 -9.14 -10.21
CA ALA A 69 13.26 -9.64 -11.57
C ALA A 69 13.71 -8.57 -12.56
N GLY A 70 13.58 -7.27 -12.25
CA GLY A 70 14.02 -6.23 -13.17
C GLY A 70 13.32 -6.36 -14.53
N PHE A 71 12.04 -6.78 -14.55
CA PHE A 71 11.21 -6.73 -15.77
C PHE A 71 10.99 -5.29 -16.26
N GLU A 72 11.57 -4.31 -15.57
CA GLU A 72 11.66 -2.91 -15.94
C GLU A 72 12.43 -2.77 -17.26
N GLN A 73 11.90 -2.01 -18.22
CA GLN A 73 12.77 -1.48 -19.27
C GLN A 73 13.74 -0.47 -18.67
N GLN A 74 14.91 -0.36 -19.32
CA GLN A 74 15.93 0.66 -19.07
C GLN A 74 15.22 1.99 -18.80
N PRO A 75 15.54 2.68 -17.69
CA PRO A 75 14.86 3.92 -17.36
C PRO A 75 14.93 4.86 -18.56
N ASP A 76 13.81 5.48 -18.93
CA ASP A 76 13.87 6.73 -19.69
C ASP A 76 14.91 7.59 -18.98
N ALA A 77 15.86 8.17 -19.72
CA ALA A 77 16.99 8.89 -19.13
C ALA A 77 16.55 10.07 -18.21
N GLU A 78 15.27 10.44 -18.23
CA GLU A 78 14.63 11.43 -17.37
C GLU A 78 14.14 10.89 -16.00
N LEU A 79 14.01 9.58 -15.82
CA LEU A 79 13.72 8.99 -14.51
C LEU A 79 14.98 9.05 -13.66
N ALA A 80 14.96 9.92 -12.65
CA ALA A 80 16.05 10.10 -11.70
C ALA A 80 16.61 8.75 -11.22
N SER A 81 17.94 8.61 -11.23
CA SER A 81 18.66 7.50 -10.61
C SER A 81 18.06 7.22 -9.23
N GLY A 82 17.33 6.11 -9.09
CA GLY A 82 16.72 5.71 -7.82
C GLY A 82 15.19 5.50 -7.82
N ALA A 83 14.48 5.72 -8.94
CA ALA A 83 13.07 5.36 -9.03
C ALA A 83 12.84 3.84 -8.82
N VAL A 84 11.78 3.49 -8.10
CA VAL A 84 11.33 2.11 -7.89
C VAL A 84 9.99 1.93 -8.58
N ARG A 85 9.78 0.79 -9.23
CA ARG A 85 8.47 0.48 -9.79
C ARG A 85 7.57 -0.20 -8.75
N VAL A 86 6.34 0.30 -8.64
CA VAL A 86 5.33 -0.22 -7.73
C VAL A 86 4.11 -0.76 -8.48
N PRO A 87 3.43 -1.78 -7.92
CA PRO A 87 2.11 -2.22 -8.38
C PRO A 87 1.14 -1.04 -8.58
N PHE A 88 0.54 -0.94 -9.77
CA PHE A 88 -0.43 0.11 -10.08
C PHE A 88 -1.81 -0.44 -10.47
N ALA A 89 -1.87 -1.41 -11.39
CA ALA A 89 -3.13 -1.99 -11.84
C ALA A 89 -3.04 -3.51 -11.97
N TRP A 90 -4.10 -4.19 -11.58
CA TRP A 90 -4.21 -5.65 -11.54
C TRP A 90 -5.35 -6.09 -12.45
N SER A 91 -5.08 -7.07 -13.31
CA SER A 91 -6.05 -7.62 -14.25
C SER A 91 -6.03 -9.14 -14.21
N GLY A 92 -7.20 -9.76 -14.32
CA GLY A 92 -7.34 -11.22 -14.36
C GLY A 92 -6.88 -11.92 -13.07
N VAL A 93 -7.08 -11.29 -11.91
CA VAL A 93 -6.75 -11.90 -10.61
C VAL A 93 -7.76 -13.02 -10.30
N ARG A 94 -7.26 -14.23 -10.02
CA ARG A 94 -8.07 -15.37 -9.61
C ARG A 94 -7.46 -16.02 -8.37
N LEU A 95 -8.28 -16.17 -7.35
CA LEU A 95 -7.94 -16.92 -6.14
C LEU A 95 -8.41 -18.36 -6.29
N HIS A 96 -7.53 -19.32 -6.01
CA HIS A 96 -7.78 -20.76 -6.16
C HIS A 96 -7.81 -21.48 -4.82
N ALA A 97 -6.98 -21.05 -3.87
CA ALA A 97 -6.90 -21.61 -2.52
C ALA A 97 -6.63 -20.50 -1.49
N SER A 98 -6.76 -20.83 -0.20
CA SER A 98 -6.56 -19.88 0.90
C SER A 98 -5.68 -20.47 2.01
N GLY A 99 -5.20 -19.62 2.93
CA GLY A 99 -4.42 -20.09 4.08
C GLY A 99 -2.96 -20.44 3.82
N ALA A 100 -2.44 -20.20 2.61
CA ALA A 100 -1.04 -20.47 2.31
C ALA A 100 -0.10 -19.59 3.15
N SER A 101 0.87 -20.21 3.82
CA SER A 101 1.94 -19.53 4.57
C SER A 101 3.30 -19.59 3.86
N VAL A 102 3.43 -20.47 2.87
CA VAL A 102 4.60 -20.60 2.01
C VAL A 102 4.13 -20.82 0.58
N VAL A 103 4.70 -20.09 -0.37
CA VAL A 103 4.36 -20.17 -1.78
C VAL A 103 5.59 -20.20 -2.67
N ARG A 104 5.43 -20.81 -3.84
CA ARG A 104 6.32 -20.72 -4.98
C ARG A 104 5.66 -19.88 -6.05
N VAL A 105 6.44 -19.02 -6.69
CA VAL A 105 5.96 -18.05 -7.66
C VAL A 105 6.67 -18.30 -8.97
N ARG A 106 5.93 -18.24 -10.08
CA ARG A 106 6.45 -18.07 -11.44
C ARG A 106 6.04 -16.69 -11.95
N LEU A 107 7.00 -15.95 -12.47
CA LEU A 107 6.83 -14.62 -13.04
C LEU A 107 7.20 -14.66 -14.52
N THR A 108 6.33 -14.13 -15.36
CA THR A 108 6.55 -13.99 -16.80
C THR A 108 6.21 -12.59 -17.28
N ARG A 109 6.84 -12.16 -18.37
CA ARG A 109 6.55 -10.85 -18.96
C ARG A 109 5.15 -10.84 -19.57
N ALA A 110 4.36 -9.81 -19.27
CA ALA A 110 2.99 -9.62 -19.76
C ALA A 110 2.81 -8.26 -20.48
N GLY A 111 3.88 -7.76 -21.13
CA GLY A 111 3.92 -6.46 -21.82
C GLY A 111 5.23 -5.70 -21.57
N SER A 112 5.27 -4.43 -21.96
CA SER A 112 6.43 -3.56 -21.68
C SER A 112 6.59 -3.28 -20.19
N ASP A 113 5.48 -2.99 -19.50
CA ASP A 113 5.45 -2.52 -18.10
C ASP A 113 4.54 -3.40 -17.21
N ALA A 114 4.36 -4.66 -17.60
CA ALA A 114 3.51 -5.60 -16.86
C ALA A 114 4.12 -7.00 -16.73
N VAL A 115 3.77 -7.66 -15.64
CA VAL A 115 4.19 -9.02 -15.29
C VAL A 115 2.97 -9.89 -15.01
N ALA A 116 2.98 -11.15 -15.43
CA ALA A 116 2.01 -12.15 -15.02
C ALA A 116 2.59 -12.98 -13.86
N LEU A 117 1.73 -13.40 -12.94
CA LEU A 117 2.11 -14.16 -11.76
C LEU A 117 1.29 -15.45 -11.67
N GLU A 118 1.97 -16.55 -11.43
CA GLU A 118 1.36 -17.80 -10.99
C GLU A 118 1.95 -18.17 -9.64
N VAL A 119 1.10 -18.29 -8.63
CA VAL A 119 1.48 -18.59 -7.26
C VAL A 119 0.89 -19.93 -6.87
N ALA A 120 1.73 -20.84 -6.41
CA ALA A 120 1.36 -22.17 -5.95
C ALA A 120 1.86 -22.40 -4.52
N ASP A 121 1.22 -23.31 -3.80
CA ASP A 121 1.69 -23.74 -2.48
C ASP A 121 2.89 -24.70 -2.58
N THR A 122 3.32 -25.25 -1.43
CA THR A 122 4.44 -26.19 -1.38
C THR A 122 4.15 -27.55 -2.02
N ALA A 123 2.87 -27.91 -2.17
CA ALA A 123 2.40 -29.10 -2.87
C ALA A 123 2.21 -28.87 -4.38
N GLY A 124 2.43 -27.64 -4.86
CA GLY A 124 2.25 -27.26 -6.26
C GLY A 124 0.80 -26.97 -6.66
N GLN A 125 -0.12 -26.87 -5.69
CA GLN A 125 -1.50 -26.48 -5.97
C GLN A 125 -1.59 -24.97 -6.19
N PRO A 126 -2.34 -24.51 -7.21
CA PRO A 126 -2.54 -23.08 -7.44
C PRO A 126 -3.17 -22.39 -6.22
N VAL A 127 -2.63 -21.23 -5.86
CA VAL A 127 -3.14 -20.36 -4.79
C VAL A 127 -3.75 -19.09 -5.39
N VAL A 128 -2.97 -18.35 -6.19
CA VAL A 128 -3.44 -17.16 -6.90
C VAL A 128 -2.77 -17.06 -8.27
N SER A 129 -3.53 -16.63 -9.27
CA SER A 129 -3.00 -16.28 -10.59
C SER A 129 -3.37 -14.85 -10.94
N ILE A 130 -2.46 -14.10 -11.56
CA ILE A 130 -2.65 -12.73 -12.01
C ILE A 130 -2.20 -12.67 -13.46
N GLU A 131 -3.14 -12.42 -14.37
CA GLU A 131 -2.86 -12.37 -15.81
C GLU A 131 -1.99 -11.16 -16.18
N SER A 132 -2.17 -10.03 -15.51
CA SER A 132 -1.34 -8.84 -15.72
C SER A 132 -1.31 -7.94 -14.49
N LEU A 133 -0.10 -7.63 -14.03
CA LEU A 133 0.21 -6.62 -13.02
C LEU A 133 1.02 -5.51 -13.68
N ALA A 134 0.38 -4.37 -13.91
CA ALA A 134 1.04 -3.18 -14.45
C ALA A 134 1.79 -2.44 -13.34
N LEU A 135 3.02 -2.02 -13.64
CA LEU A 135 3.92 -1.35 -12.71
C LEU A 135 4.15 0.10 -13.14
N ARG A 136 4.29 1.01 -12.18
CA ARG A 136 4.63 2.41 -12.44
C ARG A 136 5.83 2.86 -11.63
N PRO A 137 6.72 3.69 -12.20
CA PRO A 137 7.81 4.28 -11.43
C PRO A 137 7.26 5.26 -10.40
N ILE A 138 7.86 5.24 -9.22
CA ILE A 138 7.72 6.27 -8.20
C ILE A 138 9.13 6.67 -7.73
N SER A 139 9.37 7.97 -7.63
CA SER A 139 10.65 8.49 -7.11
C SER A 139 10.62 8.63 -5.59
N ALA A 140 11.81 8.68 -4.98
CA ALA A 140 11.92 8.92 -3.54
C ALA A 140 11.33 10.29 -3.13
N GLU A 141 11.48 11.31 -3.98
CA GLU A 141 10.93 12.65 -3.75
C GLU A 141 9.40 12.64 -3.78
N GLN A 142 8.79 11.91 -4.71
CA GLN A 142 7.34 11.73 -4.77
C GLN A 142 6.83 11.01 -3.51
N LEU A 143 7.55 9.99 -3.04
CA LEU A 143 7.20 9.27 -1.81
C LEU A 143 7.35 10.16 -0.56
N GLN A 144 8.41 10.95 -0.47
CA GLN A 144 8.64 11.91 0.62
C GLN A 144 7.58 13.01 0.63
N ALA A 145 7.22 13.57 -0.53
CA ALA A 145 6.16 14.56 -0.64
C ALA A 145 4.79 14.01 -0.19
N ALA A 146 4.51 12.74 -0.49
CA ALA A 146 3.31 12.08 0.00
C ALA A 146 3.32 11.86 1.53
N GLN A 147 4.48 11.62 2.13
CA GLN A 147 4.62 11.48 3.58
C GLN A 147 4.45 12.83 4.29
N THR A 148 5.10 13.89 3.82
CA THR A 148 4.98 15.23 4.42
C THR A 148 3.55 15.77 4.34
N SER A 149 2.85 15.53 3.22
CA SER A 149 1.43 15.92 3.06
C SER A 149 0.49 15.26 4.08
N ARG A 150 0.82 14.06 4.59
CA ARG A 150 0.00 13.38 5.62
C ARG A 150 0.12 14.04 7.01
N TYR A 151 1.26 14.65 7.32
CA TYR A 151 1.47 15.31 8.62
C TYR A 151 0.70 16.65 8.73
N ASP A 152 0.29 17.24 7.61
CA ASP A 152 -0.57 18.44 7.55
C ASP A 152 -2.07 18.12 7.38
N SER A 153 -2.47 16.84 7.46
CA SER A 153 -3.84 16.38 7.16
C SER A 153 -4.65 15.96 8.39
N LEU A 154 -4.18 16.22 9.62
CA LEU A 154 -4.96 15.97 10.84
C LEU A 154 -5.95 17.13 11.06
N PHE A 155 -7.17 16.93 10.58
CA PHE A 155 -8.27 17.85 10.84
C PHE A 155 -9.01 17.44 12.12
N GLN A 156 -9.18 18.37 13.04
CA GLN A 156 -10.08 18.20 14.19
C GLN A 156 -11.43 18.86 13.88
N LEU A 157 -12.50 18.17 14.28
CA LEU A 157 -13.84 18.74 14.25
C LEU A 157 -13.99 19.77 15.38
N ASP A 158 -14.08 21.04 15.02
CA ASP A 158 -14.41 22.13 15.95
C ASP A 158 -15.86 22.59 15.70
N TRP A 159 -16.73 22.36 16.68
CA TRP A 159 -18.13 22.78 16.62
C TRP A 159 -18.25 24.19 17.21
N GLN A 160 -18.37 25.18 16.34
CA GLN A 160 -18.62 26.57 16.75
C GLN A 160 -20.11 26.75 17.10
N PRO A 161 -20.45 27.20 18.33
CA PRO A 161 -21.81 27.57 18.67
C PRO A 161 -22.27 28.69 17.73
N LEU A 162 -23.43 28.52 17.10
CA LEU A 162 -24.10 29.63 16.44
C LEU A 162 -24.94 30.35 17.49
N ASP A 163 -24.76 31.66 17.59
CA ASP A 163 -25.67 32.51 18.35
C ASP A 163 -27.07 32.34 17.75
N SER A 164 -27.89 31.59 18.47
CA SER A 164 -29.29 31.42 18.11
C SER A 164 -29.99 32.72 18.52
N PRO A 165 -30.68 33.43 17.60
CA PRO A 165 -31.52 34.54 18.02
C PRO A 165 -32.52 33.97 19.01
N GLY A 166 -32.43 34.43 20.26
CA GLY A 166 -33.34 34.02 21.32
C GLY A 166 -34.75 34.45 20.95
N LEU A 167 -35.51 33.56 20.31
CA LEU A 167 -36.96 33.69 20.31
C LEU A 167 -37.41 33.36 21.73
N LEU A 168 -37.64 34.43 22.50
CA LEU A 168 -38.35 34.41 23.77
C LEU A 168 -39.78 33.90 23.54
N LEU A 169 -39.94 32.59 23.43
CA LEU A 169 -41.24 31.94 23.57
C LEU A 169 -41.08 30.84 24.60
N GLY A 170 -41.50 31.16 25.82
CA GLY A 170 -41.55 30.20 26.92
C GLY A 170 -42.47 29.04 26.57
N VAL A 171 -41.91 27.85 26.44
CA VAL A 171 -42.65 26.58 26.56
C VAL A 171 -41.81 25.61 27.38
N ARG A 172 -42.34 25.23 28.55
CA ARG A 172 -41.81 24.14 29.38
C ARG A 172 -42.10 22.79 28.69
N GLY A 173 -41.01 22.06 28.42
CA GLY A 173 -40.84 20.60 28.24
C GLY A 173 -41.96 19.71 27.66
N ARG A 174 -41.60 18.91 26.65
CA ARG A 174 -41.64 17.42 26.65
C ARG A 174 -40.96 16.83 25.39
N SER A 175 -40.67 15.54 25.47
CA SER A 175 -39.68 14.70 24.75
C SER A 175 -39.92 14.31 23.27
N TRP A 176 -38.80 13.94 22.63
CA TRP A 176 -38.46 13.09 21.45
C TRP A 176 -39.52 12.47 20.51
N GLY A 177 -39.27 12.60 19.18
CA GLY A 177 -39.78 11.79 18.05
C GLY A 177 -39.36 12.36 16.66
N PRO A 178 -39.16 11.58 15.57
CA PRO A 178 -38.16 11.90 14.52
C PRO A 178 -38.66 12.36 13.11
N THR A 179 -37.72 12.95 12.34
CA THR A 179 -37.59 13.17 10.86
C THR A 179 -38.35 14.31 10.16
N PRO A 180 -37.97 14.72 8.92
CA PRO A 180 -36.64 15.04 8.37
C PRO A 180 -36.63 16.40 7.58
N GLY A 181 -35.46 16.97 7.29
CA GLY A 181 -35.41 18.21 6.49
C GLY A 181 -34.00 18.70 6.16
N TRP A 182 -33.39 18.05 5.18
CA TRP A 182 -32.22 18.45 4.42
C TRP A 182 -32.22 19.96 4.08
N ALA A 183 -31.44 20.77 4.79
CA ALA A 183 -30.99 22.06 4.26
C ALA A 183 -29.81 22.56 5.10
N ARG A 184 -28.60 22.08 4.77
CA ARG A 184 -27.38 22.75 5.23
C ARG A 184 -26.54 23.09 4.01
N ARG A 185 -26.47 24.40 3.74
CA ARG A 185 -25.50 25.02 2.84
C ARG A 185 -24.13 24.92 3.52
N TRP A 186 -23.18 24.30 2.84
CA TRP A 186 -21.80 24.21 3.27
C TRP A 186 -21.01 25.41 2.75
N SER A 187 -20.14 25.97 3.57
CA SER A 187 -19.04 26.80 3.09
C SER A 187 -17.75 26.40 3.79
N VAL A 188 -16.71 26.18 2.99
CA VAL A 188 -15.35 25.89 3.45
C VAL A 188 -14.62 27.21 3.58
N ARG A 189 -14.00 27.47 4.73
CA ARG A 189 -12.96 28.50 4.86
C ARG A 189 -11.69 27.86 5.38
N ALA A 190 -10.62 27.96 4.60
CA ALA A 190 -9.28 27.57 5.02
C ALA A 190 -8.77 28.60 6.05
N GLY A 191 -8.56 28.16 7.30
CA GLY A 191 -7.92 28.96 8.33
C GLY A 191 -6.40 28.84 8.23
N ARG A 192 -5.71 29.96 8.01
CA ARG A 192 -4.24 30.05 8.09
C ARG A 192 -3.86 30.14 9.57
N MET A 193 -3.04 29.22 10.08
CA MET A 193 -2.47 29.37 11.44
C MET A 193 -1.51 30.56 11.48
N PRO A 194 -1.53 31.39 12.55
CA PRO A 194 -0.51 32.41 12.76
C PRO A 194 0.76 31.76 13.30
N ALA A 195 1.88 32.07 12.65
CA ALA A 195 3.21 31.74 13.16
C ALA A 195 3.52 32.65 14.37
N THR A 196 3.82 32.07 15.53
CA THR A 196 4.65 32.74 16.54
C THR A 196 5.19 31.71 17.52
N ARG A 197 6.51 31.51 17.52
CA ARG A 197 7.24 31.09 18.72
C ARG A 197 8.61 31.75 18.75
N THR A 198 8.69 32.85 19.47
CA THR A 198 9.92 33.52 19.92
C THR A 198 10.54 32.67 21.03
N TYR A 199 11.86 32.46 21.00
CA TYR A 199 12.63 31.93 22.14
C TYR A 199 13.38 33.08 22.83
N PRO A 200 13.46 33.11 24.18
CA PRO A 200 14.12 34.18 24.91
C PRO A 200 15.66 34.03 24.99
N ARG A 201 16.29 35.21 24.90
CA ARG A 201 17.67 35.67 25.13
C ARG A 201 18.84 34.69 25.15
#